data_AF-A0A538S5D3-F1
#
_entry.id   AF-A0A538S5D3-F1
#
_cell.length_a   1.000
_cell.length_b   1.000
_cell.length_c   1.000
_cell.angle_alpha   90.00
_cell.angle_beta   90.00
_cell.angle_gamma   90.00
#
_symmetry.space_group_name_H-M   'P 1'
#
loop_
_entity.id
_entity.type
_entity.pdbx_description
1 polymer ?
#
loop_
_entity_poly.entity_id
_entity_poly.type
_entity_poly.pdbx_seq_one_letter_code
_entity_poly.pdbx_strand_id
1 'polypeptide(L)'
;MASAFGGLWCTSFQPVRRSRMSIRLVAGAGLTCCLVVASSFWANAQVERTQVETRRKVGGTTHVRRSSVVIGATVAGRGDFSIGKVEDLVINEDGCIDYLVVANEDKFVLVPWGSATVDFERRTVIAEIEREKFRDVPTFTRERWPDVTDRVYVEKIRTFYGVRPGRERRIERRDDRKRP
;
A
#
# COMPACT_ATOMS: atom_id res chain seq x y z
N MET A 1 30.58 -49.04 -26.87
CA MET A 1 30.53 -48.31 -28.17
C MET A 1 29.83 -46.99 -27.91
N ALA A 2 30.61 -45.91 -27.79
CA ALA A 2 30.11 -44.56 -27.61
C ALA A 2 30.66 -43.70 -28.75
N SER A 3 29.74 -43.15 -29.52
CA SER A 3 29.90 -42.10 -30.53
C SER A 3 28.58 -41.34 -30.53
N ALA A 4 28.42 -40.05 -30.82
CA ALA A 4 29.22 -38.83 -30.91
C ALA A 4 28.22 -37.75 -31.40
N PHE A 5 28.67 -36.48 -31.47
CA PHE A 5 28.02 -35.31 -32.08
C PHE A 5 26.99 -34.56 -31.21
N GLY A 6 27.06 -33.24 -31.02
CA GLY A 6 27.93 -32.20 -31.58
C GLY A 6 27.23 -30.83 -31.50
N GLY A 7 28.01 -29.75 -31.49
CA GLY A 7 27.53 -28.36 -31.60
C GLY A 7 27.92 -27.50 -30.40
N LEU A 8 29.13 -26.92 -30.38
CA LEU A 8 29.41 -25.54 -30.80
C LEU A 8 28.38 -24.53 -30.25
N TRP A 9 28.84 -23.58 -29.42
CA TRP A 9 28.92 -22.17 -29.82
C TRP A 9 29.91 -21.44 -28.90
N CYS A 10 30.90 -20.86 -29.56
CA CYS A 10 31.98 -20.05 -29.03
C CYS A 10 31.51 -18.60 -29.00
N THR A 11 31.55 -17.91 -27.86
CA THR A 11 31.63 -16.45 -27.85
C THR A 11 32.70 -15.98 -26.88
N SER A 12 33.80 -15.57 -27.53
CA SER A 12 34.93 -14.82 -27.00
C SER A 12 34.45 -13.56 -26.26
N PHE A 13 34.80 -13.45 -24.99
CA PHE A 13 34.64 -12.23 -24.19
C PHE A 13 35.98 -11.48 -24.23
N GLN A 14 36.11 -10.48 -25.11
CA GLN A 14 37.29 -9.62 -25.15
C GLN A 14 37.24 -8.60 -24.00
N PRO A 15 38.31 -8.46 -23.19
CA PRO A 15 38.40 -7.36 -22.24
C PRO A 15 38.81 -6.06 -22.94
N VAL A 16 38.02 -5.01 -22.73
CA VAL A 16 38.31 -3.64 -23.18
C VAL A 16 39.59 -3.11 -22.54
N ARG A 17 40.53 -2.70 -23.41
CA ARG A 17 41.80 -2.02 -23.07
C ARG A 17 41.52 -0.68 -22.38
N ARG A 18 42.13 -0.50 -21.21
CA ARG A 18 42.12 0.75 -20.43
C ARG A 18 43.18 1.69 -20.99
N SER A 19 42.77 2.70 -21.76
CA SER A 19 43.66 3.74 -22.28
C SER A 19 44.04 4.71 -21.16
N ARG A 20 45.33 4.73 -20.79
CA ARG A 20 45.93 5.77 -19.94
C ARG A 20 46.23 6.98 -20.83
N MET A 21 45.47 8.05 -20.64
CA MET A 21 45.72 9.34 -21.27
C MET A 21 46.78 10.10 -20.46
N SER A 22 47.94 10.30 -21.09
CA SER A 22 49.09 11.01 -20.55
C SER A 22 48.85 12.52 -20.59
N ILE A 23 48.84 13.15 -19.42
CA ILE A 23 48.81 14.62 -19.28
C ILE A 23 50.24 15.14 -19.49
N ARG A 24 50.44 15.94 -20.54
CA ARG A 24 51.59 16.84 -20.68
C ARG A 24 51.07 18.26 -20.56
N LEU A 25 51.37 18.91 -19.43
CA LEU A 25 51.17 20.34 -19.25
C LEU A 25 52.51 21.04 -19.47
N VAL A 26 52.55 21.83 -20.54
CA VAL A 26 53.65 22.72 -20.91
C VAL A 26 53.50 24.01 -20.11
N ALA A 27 54.63 24.49 -19.59
CA ALA A 27 54.77 25.71 -18.81
C ALA A 27 54.47 26.98 -19.63
N GLY A 28 53.95 28.02 -18.97
CA GLY A 28 53.84 29.36 -19.54
C GLY A 28 53.47 30.37 -18.47
N ALA A 29 54.46 31.10 -17.98
CA ALA A 29 54.32 32.21 -17.04
C ALA A 29 53.62 33.41 -17.71
N GLY A 30 52.65 34.03 -17.02
CA GLY A 30 51.95 35.22 -17.51
C GLY A 30 51.09 35.87 -16.42
N LEU A 31 51.72 36.75 -15.63
CA LEU A 31 51.22 38.03 -15.10
C LEU A 31 49.70 38.13 -14.82
N THR A 32 49.25 38.00 -13.57
CA THR A 32 49.02 39.12 -12.62
C THR A 32 48.31 40.35 -13.21
N CYS A 33 46.99 40.29 -13.51
CA CYS A 33 46.15 41.50 -13.57
C CYS A 33 44.61 41.26 -13.57
N CYS A 34 44.08 40.26 -12.86
CA CYS A 34 42.61 40.05 -12.78
C CYS A 34 42.10 39.71 -11.37
N LEU A 35 42.76 40.18 -10.30
CA LEU A 35 42.43 39.75 -8.93
C LEU A 35 41.55 40.70 -8.10
N VAL A 36 41.02 41.81 -8.64
CA VAL A 36 40.29 42.79 -7.79
C VAL A 36 38.89 43.19 -8.26
N VAL A 37 38.38 42.73 -9.41
CA VAL A 37 37.02 43.12 -9.87
C VAL A 37 36.00 41.96 -9.90
N ALA A 38 36.38 40.74 -9.50
CA ALA A 38 35.45 39.60 -9.49
C ALA A 38 34.87 39.23 -8.12
N SER A 39 35.13 40.00 -7.05
CA SER A 39 34.78 39.58 -5.68
C SER A 39 33.35 39.89 -5.23
N SER A 40 32.55 40.67 -5.97
CA SER A 40 31.18 41.03 -5.53
C SER A 40 30.04 40.39 -6.34
N PHE A 41 30.35 39.59 -7.36
CA PHE A 41 29.33 38.95 -8.21
C PHE A 41 29.69 37.49 -8.58
N TRP A 42 30.16 36.72 -7.59
CA TRP A 42 30.04 35.26 -7.59
C TRP A 42 29.49 34.76 -6.25
N ALA A 43 28.62 35.55 -5.62
CA ALA A 43 27.92 35.15 -4.40
C ALA A 43 26.60 34.40 -4.66
N ASN A 44 26.17 34.22 -5.92
CA ASN A 44 24.88 33.57 -6.25
C ASN A 44 24.91 32.61 -7.45
N ALA A 45 26.06 32.01 -7.78
CA ALA A 45 26.15 31.04 -8.88
C ALA A 45 26.39 29.59 -8.41
N GLN A 46 26.06 29.28 -7.15
CA GLN A 46 26.21 27.92 -6.58
C GLN A 46 24.96 27.54 -5.78
N VAL A 47 23.78 27.65 -6.37
CA VAL A 47 22.63 26.84 -5.97
C VAL A 47 21.90 26.34 -7.21
N GLU A 48 22.63 25.92 -8.25
CA GLU A 48 22.11 24.80 -9.04
C GLU A 48 22.24 23.57 -8.15
N ARG A 49 21.21 23.38 -7.32
CA ARG A 49 20.88 22.04 -6.87
C ARG A 49 20.68 21.26 -8.16
N THR A 50 21.71 20.52 -8.57
CA THR A 50 21.54 19.30 -9.33
C THR A 50 20.65 18.43 -8.45
N GLN A 51 19.34 18.67 -8.53
CA GLN A 51 18.34 17.70 -8.20
C GLN A 51 18.61 16.60 -9.21
N VAL A 52 19.51 15.69 -8.84
CA VAL A 52 19.33 14.29 -9.20
C VAL A 52 17.98 13.98 -8.59
N GLU A 53 16.95 14.23 -9.39
CA GLU A 53 15.62 13.77 -9.21
C GLU A 53 15.77 12.26 -9.22
N THR A 54 16.14 11.72 -8.06
CA THR A 54 15.84 10.35 -7.72
C THR A 54 14.33 10.38 -7.64
N ARG A 55 13.67 10.31 -8.80
CA ARG A 55 12.30 9.90 -8.96
C ARG A 55 12.30 8.52 -8.35
N ARG A 56 12.15 8.47 -7.02
CA ARG A 56 11.91 7.26 -6.29
C ARG A 56 10.60 6.80 -6.90
N LYS A 57 10.71 5.83 -7.80
CA LYS A 57 9.57 5.12 -8.35
C LYS A 57 8.99 4.44 -7.12
N VAL A 58 8.11 5.15 -6.41
CA VAL A 58 7.28 4.55 -5.36
C VAL A 58 6.26 3.73 -6.15
N GLY A 59 6.75 2.60 -6.66
CA GLY A 59 5.93 1.54 -7.19
C GLY A 59 5.22 0.94 -5.99
N GLY A 60 4.13 1.57 -5.57
CA GLY A 60 3.15 0.89 -4.75
C GLY A 60 2.69 -0.31 -5.56
N THR A 61 3.04 -1.51 -5.11
CA THR A 61 2.46 -2.73 -5.66
C THR A 61 0.98 -2.71 -5.31
N THR A 62 0.14 -2.33 -6.26
CA THR A 62 -1.30 -2.47 -6.11
C THR A 62 -1.61 -3.96 -6.16
N HIS A 63 -1.84 -4.55 -4.99
CA HIS A 63 -2.25 -5.95 -4.90
C HIS A 63 -3.77 -6.04 -5.13
N VAL A 64 -4.17 -6.49 -6.31
CA VAL A 64 -5.56 -6.82 -6.63
C VAL A 64 -5.83 -8.25 -6.21
N ARG A 65 -6.93 -8.49 -5.49
CA ARG A 65 -7.31 -9.81 -4.97
C ARG A 65 -8.77 -10.10 -5.30
N ARG A 66 -9.10 -11.38 -5.51
CA ARG A 66 -10.48 -11.82 -5.68
C ARG A 66 -11.22 -11.71 -4.33
N SER A 67 -12.46 -11.22 -4.36
CA SER A 67 -13.32 -11.18 -3.17
C SER A 67 -13.53 -12.57 -2.55
N SER A 68 -13.53 -13.62 -3.37
CA SER A 68 -13.64 -15.02 -2.93
C SER A 68 -12.53 -15.49 -1.99
N VAL A 69 -11.42 -14.75 -1.88
CA VAL A 69 -10.38 -15.02 -0.87
C VAL A 69 -10.88 -14.62 0.52
N VAL A 70 -11.60 -13.49 0.61
CA VAL A 70 -12.17 -12.94 1.85
C VAL A 70 -13.47 -13.66 2.20
N ILE A 71 -14.31 -13.95 1.21
CA ILE A 71 -15.52 -14.77 1.43
C ILE A 71 -15.09 -16.18 1.86
N GLY A 72 -15.72 -16.68 2.91
CA GLY A 72 -15.37 -17.93 3.59
C GLY A 72 -14.18 -17.85 4.54
N ALA A 73 -13.54 -16.68 4.67
CA ALA A 73 -12.46 -16.49 5.66
C ALA A 73 -12.99 -16.63 7.09
N THR A 74 -12.17 -17.18 7.97
CA THR A 74 -12.51 -17.29 9.40
C THR A 74 -12.40 -15.93 10.06
N VAL A 75 -13.38 -15.55 10.86
CA VAL A 75 -13.39 -14.30 11.61
C VAL A 75 -13.09 -14.60 13.07
N ALA A 76 -12.09 -13.92 13.62
CA ALA A 76 -11.73 -13.96 15.03
C ALA A 76 -11.82 -12.56 15.64
N GLY A 77 -12.20 -12.47 16.91
CA GLY A 77 -12.12 -11.23 17.67
C GLY A 77 -10.77 -11.05 18.36
N ARG A 78 -10.67 -10.04 19.22
CA ARG A 78 -9.44 -9.77 19.98
C ARG A 78 -9.14 -10.91 20.95
N GLY A 79 -7.92 -11.44 20.93
CA GLY A 79 -7.55 -12.62 21.71
C GLY A 79 -7.96 -13.94 21.07
N ASP A 80 -8.07 -13.96 19.73
CA ASP A 80 -8.25 -15.16 18.89
C ASP A 80 -9.50 -15.99 19.17
N PHE A 81 -10.53 -15.40 19.76
CA PHE A 81 -11.81 -16.09 19.88
C PHE A 81 -12.52 -16.17 18.54
N SER A 82 -13.04 -17.35 18.20
CA SER A 82 -13.81 -17.54 16.97
C SER A 82 -15.13 -16.78 17.03
N ILE A 83 -15.36 -15.95 16.02
CA ILE A 83 -16.64 -15.28 15.76
C ILE A 83 -17.43 -16.05 14.72
N GLY A 84 -16.79 -16.53 13.65
CA GLY A 84 -17.54 -17.17 12.57
C GLY A 84 -16.81 -17.17 11.23
N LYS A 85 -17.56 -17.09 10.13
CA LYS A 85 -17.01 -17.01 8.77
C LYS A 85 -17.64 -15.88 7.99
N VAL A 86 -16.85 -15.24 7.13
CA VAL A 86 -17.38 -14.23 6.20
C VAL A 86 -18.29 -14.92 5.19
N GLU A 87 -19.56 -14.55 5.18
CA GLU A 87 -20.55 -15.03 4.22
C GLU A 87 -20.63 -14.09 3.01
N ASP A 88 -20.64 -12.78 3.26
CA ASP A 88 -20.86 -11.79 2.21
C ASP A 88 -20.19 -10.44 2.54
N LEU A 89 -20.16 -9.53 1.56
CA LEU A 89 -19.62 -8.19 1.64
C LEU A 89 -20.70 -7.17 1.28
N VAL A 90 -20.90 -6.16 2.14
CA VAL A 90 -21.80 -5.04 1.85
C VAL A 90 -21.00 -3.92 1.22
N ILE A 91 -21.41 -3.49 0.04
CA ILE A 91 -20.77 -2.43 -0.76
C ILE A 91 -21.73 -1.24 -0.81
N ASN A 92 -21.20 -0.03 -0.61
CA ASN A 92 -21.97 1.21 -0.68
C ASN A 92 -22.06 1.75 -2.13
N GLU A 93 -22.78 2.85 -2.31
CA GLU A 93 -22.99 3.49 -3.63
C GLU A 93 -21.68 3.96 -4.29
N ASP A 94 -20.65 4.27 -3.49
CA ASP A 94 -19.32 4.65 -3.95
C ASP A 94 -18.47 3.45 -4.41
N GLY A 95 -19.01 2.23 -4.35
CA GLY A 95 -18.31 0.99 -4.68
C GLY A 95 -17.29 0.57 -3.62
N CYS A 96 -17.38 1.12 -2.40
CA CYS A 96 -16.51 0.80 -1.27
C CYS A 96 -17.16 -0.23 -0.35
N ILE A 97 -16.35 -1.11 0.25
CA ILE A 97 -16.85 -2.12 1.20
C ILE A 97 -17.07 -1.45 2.56
N ASP A 98 -18.33 -1.42 3.02
CA ASP A 98 -18.69 -0.86 4.31
C ASP A 98 -18.67 -1.92 5.42
N TYR A 99 -19.21 -3.11 5.14
CA TYR A 99 -19.35 -4.19 6.14
C TYR A 99 -19.00 -5.57 5.58
N LEU A 100 -18.52 -6.43 6.47
CA LEU A 100 -18.49 -7.87 6.32
C LEU A 100 -19.75 -8.45 6.95
N VAL A 101 -20.41 -9.37 6.26
CA VAL A 101 -21.47 -10.19 6.81
C VAL A 101 -20.84 -11.47 7.32
N VAL A 102 -20.94 -11.72 8.62
CA VAL A 102 -20.30 -12.85 9.27
C VAL A 102 -21.36 -13.82 9.76
N ALA A 103 -21.33 -15.06 9.25
CA ALA A 103 -22.14 -16.15 9.74
C ALA A 103 -21.61 -16.64 11.09
N ASN A 104 -22.47 -16.62 12.10
CA ASN A 104 -22.25 -17.17 13.42
C ASN A 104 -23.44 -18.10 13.72
N GLU A 105 -23.20 -19.40 13.60
CA GLU A 105 -24.24 -20.43 13.73
C GLU A 105 -25.41 -20.15 12.76
N ASP A 106 -26.63 -19.95 13.28
CA ASP A 106 -27.84 -19.69 12.49
C ASP A 106 -28.12 -18.19 12.28
N LYS A 107 -27.16 -17.32 12.63
CA LYS A 107 -27.32 -15.86 12.61
C LYS A 107 -26.19 -15.18 11.86
N PHE A 108 -26.42 -13.93 11.51
CA PHE A 108 -25.46 -13.03 10.91
C PHE A 108 -25.15 -11.85 11.83
N VAL A 109 -23.91 -11.38 11.70
CA VAL A 109 -23.38 -10.21 12.38
C VAL A 109 -22.72 -9.31 11.35
N LEU A 110 -22.91 -8.00 11.47
CA LEU A 110 -22.17 -7.02 10.66
C LEU A 110 -20.88 -6.61 11.37
N VAL A 111 -19.77 -6.72 10.65
CA VAL A 111 -18.48 -6.22 11.09
C VAL A 111 -18.06 -5.07 10.16
N PRO A 112 -17.87 -3.84 10.65
CA PRO A 112 -17.40 -2.74 9.82
C PRO A 112 -16.02 -3.05 9.23
N TRP A 113 -15.86 -2.79 7.92
CA TRP A 113 -14.58 -3.01 7.22
C TRP A 113 -13.44 -2.23 7.89
N GLY A 114 -13.70 -1.01 8.35
CA GLY A 114 -12.72 -0.16 9.04
C GLY A 114 -12.28 -0.65 10.43
N SER A 115 -12.93 -1.67 10.99
CA SER A 115 -12.52 -2.36 12.24
C SER A 115 -11.96 -3.76 12.01
N ALA A 116 -11.85 -4.20 10.75
CA ALA A 116 -11.39 -5.53 10.38
C ALA A 116 -9.98 -5.46 9.79
N THR A 117 -9.12 -6.38 10.22
CA THR A 117 -7.80 -6.63 9.61
C THR A 117 -7.86 -7.95 8.87
N VAL A 118 -7.64 -7.92 7.55
CA VAL A 118 -7.71 -9.12 6.70
C VAL A 118 -6.31 -9.65 6.42
N ASP A 119 -6.04 -10.87 6.88
CA ASP A 119 -4.90 -11.68 6.44
C ASP A 119 -5.33 -12.53 5.25
N PHE A 120 -4.86 -12.11 4.07
CA PHE A 120 -5.23 -12.74 2.81
C PHE A 120 -4.46 -14.04 2.53
N GLU A 121 -3.33 -14.29 3.21
CA GLU A 121 -2.57 -15.53 3.06
C GLU A 121 -3.20 -16.63 3.90
N ARG A 122 -3.55 -16.29 5.14
CA ARG A 122 -4.18 -17.22 6.09
C ARG A 122 -5.69 -17.34 5.90
N ARG A 123 -6.30 -16.44 5.12
CA ARG A 123 -7.76 -16.31 4.98
C ARG A 123 -8.44 -16.16 6.33
N THR A 124 -7.91 -15.22 7.12
CA THR A 124 -8.41 -14.88 8.46
C THR A 124 -8.72 -13.41 8.54
N VAL A 125 -9.81 -13.05 9.20
CA VAL A 125 -10.19 -11.68 9.51
C VAL A 125 -10.15 -11.49 11.01
N ILE A 126 -9.45 -10.46 11.48
CA ILE A 126 -9.39 -10.09 12.89
C ILE A 126 -10.27 -8.85 13.08
N ALA A 127 -11.34 -8.98 13.85
CA ALA A 127 -12.22 -7.88 14.23
C ALA A 127 -11.76 -7.28 15.57
N GLU A 128 -11.63 -5.95 15.63
CA GLU A 128 -11.23 -5.23 16.83
C GLU A 128 -12.40 -5.13 17.84
N ILE A 129 -12.76 -6.26 18.46
CA ILE A 129 -13.83 -6.35 19.46
C ILE A 129 -13.48 -7.38 20.56
N GLU A 130 -13.87 -7.07 21.79
CA GLU A 130 -13.77 -7.96 22.96
C GLU A 130 -14.89 -9.00 22.98
N ARG A 131 -14.63 -10.17 23.57
CA ARG A 131 -15.62 -11.27 23.64
C ARG A 131 -16.89 -10.84 24.36
N GLU A 132 -16.76 -10.08 25.43
CA GLU A 132 -17.88 -9.60 26.25
C GLU A 132 -18.79 -8.69 25.44
N LYS A 133 -18.21 -7.71 24.73
CA LYS A 133 -18.94 -6.78 23.87
C LYS A 133 -19.58 -7.46 22.67
N PHE A 134 -18.93 -8.48 22.12
CA PHE A 134 -19.43 -9.22 20.96
C PHE A 134 -20.79 -9.88 21.25
N ARG A 135 -21.04 -10.32 22.49
CA ARG A 135 -22.31 -10.95 22.88
C ARG A 135 -23.53 -10.03 22.76
N ASP A 136 -23.30 -8.72 22.88
CA ASP A 136 -24.35 -7.70 22.84
C ASP A 136 -24.53 -7.09 21.43
N VAL A 137 -23.73 -7.54 20.45
CA VAL A 137 -23.81 -7.04 19.08
C VAL A 137 -25.14 -7.48 18.45
N PRO A 138 -25.87 -6.56 17.79
CA PRO A 138 -27.08 -6.90 17.05
C PRO A 138 -26.84 -8.02 16.03
N THR A 139 -27.72 -9.01 16.06
CA THR A 139 -27.70 -10.15 15.14
C THR A 139 -28.98 -10.19 14.31
N PHE A 140 -28.91 -10.79 13.13
CA PHE A 140 -30.04 -10.91 12.20
C PHE A 140 -29.98 -12.24 11.44
N THR A 141 -31.02 -12.58 10.68
CA THR A 141 -31.07 -13.81 9.87
C THR A 141 -31.17 -13.48 8.39
N ARG A 142 -31.05 -14.50 7.52
CA ARG A 142 -31.14 -14.30 6.06
C ARG A 142 -32.52 -13.78 5.64
N GLU A 143 -33.56 -14.23 6.33
CA GLU A 143 -34.96 -13.91 6.06
C GLU A 143 -35.31 -12.49 6.52
N ARG A 144 -34.59 -11.97 7.52
CA ARG A 144 -34.83 -10.65 8.11
C ARG A 144 -33.57 -9.81 8.07
N TRP A 145 -33.20 -9.40 6.86
CA TRP A 145 -32.08 -8.50 6.65
C TRP A 145 -32.35 -7.11 7.24
N PRO A 146 -31.40 -6.52 7.99
CA PRO A 146 -31.56 -5.19 8.55
C PRO A 146 -31.42 -4.12 7.46
N ASP A 147 -32.04 -2.96 7.69
CA ASP A 147 -31.76 -1.79 6.86
C ASP A 147 -30.36 -1.25 7.21
N VAL A 148 -29.38 -1.58 6.37
CA VAL A 148 -27.98 -1.16 6.52
C VAL A 148 -27.75 0.30 6.12
N THR A 149 -28.80 1.01 5.67
CA THR A 149 -28.80 2.46 5.41
C THR A 149 -29.37 3.26 6.58
N ASP A 150 -30.09 2.61 7.50
CA ASP A 150 -30.59 3.25 8.72
C ASP A 150 -29.41 3.70 9.60
N ARG A 151 -29.31 5.02 9.76
CA ARG A 151 -28.27 5.67 10.56
C ARG A 151 -28.25 5.18 12.00
N VAL A 152 -29.41 4.94 12.62
CA VAL A 152 -29.47 4.53 14.03
C VAL A 152 -28.86 3.13 14.19
N TYR A 153 -29.23 2.22 13.29
CA TYR A 153 -28.68 0.86 13.28
C TYR A 153 -27.17 0.87 13.00
N VAL A 154 -26.74 1.63 11.99
CA VAL A 154 -25.32 1.76 11.61
C VAL A 154 -24.47 2.36 12.73
N GLU A 155 -24.93 3.45 13.35
CA GLU A 155 -24.24 4.09 14.47
C GLU A 155 -24.11 3.14 15.67
N LYS A 156 -25.16 2.35 15.95
CA LYS A 156 -25.13 1.32 16.99
C LYS A 156 -24.06 0.26 16.71
N ILE A 157 -24.02 -0.30 15.50
CA ILE A 157 -22.98 -1.28 15.11
C ILE A 157 -21.58 -0.67 15.25
N ARG A 158 -21.35 0.51 14.65
CA ARG A 158 -20.04 1.17 14.69
C ARG A 158 -19.55 1.46 16.11
N THR A 159 -20.47 1.73 17.03
CA THR A 159 -20.16 1.95 18.46
C THR A 159 -19.57 0.71 19.12
N PHE A 160 -20.10 -0.49 18.86
CA PHE A 160 -19.55 -1.74 19.39
C PHE A 160 -18.09 -1.97 18.97
N TYR A 161 -17.74 -1.57 17.75
CA TYR A 161 -16.40 -1.73 17.17
C TYR A 161 -15.51 -0.49 17.34
N GLY A 162 -15.97 0.56 18.04
CA GLY A 162 -15.21 1.79 18.25
C GLY A 162 -14.84 2.54 16.96
N VAL A 163 -15.60 2.33 15.87
CA VAL A 163 -15.31 2.94 14.56
C VAL A 163 -15.88 4.35 14.53
N ARG A 164 -15.01 5.36 14.56
CA ARG A 164 -15.44 6.75 14.33
C ARG A 164 -15.87 6.95 12.88
N PRO A 165 -16.98 7.66 12.62
CA PRO A 165 -17.28 8.15 11.27
C PRO A 165 -16.14 9.08 10.85
N GLY A 166 -15.45 8.76 9.74
CA GLY A 166 -14.37 9.62 9.22
C GLY A 166 -13.00 8.97 9.06
N ARG A 167 -12.86 7.64 9.13
CA ARG A 167 -11.64 6.96 8.60
C ARG A 167 -11.69 6.68 7.10
N GLU A 168 -12.40 7.54 6.38
CA GLU A 168 -12.10 7.91 4.99
C GLU A 168 -10.73 8.62 4.94
N ARG A 169 -9.64 7.90 5.28
CA ARG A 169 -8.26 8.43 5.17
C ARG A 169 -7.52 7.90 3.95
N ARG A 170 -8.25 7.39 2.94
CA ARG A 170 -7.64 6.91 1.69
C ARG A 170 -8.09 7.67 0.44
N ILE A 171 -9.08 8.57 0.53
CA ILE A 171 -9.40 9.49 -0.56
C ILE A 171 -8.64 10.82 -0.45
N GLU A 172 -8.07 11.16 0.72
CA GLU A 172 -7.34 12.43 0.93
C GLU A 172 -6.10 12.60 0.03
N ARG A 173 -5.54 11.52 -0.54
CA ARG A 173 -4.42 11.63 -1.49
C ARG A 173 -4.83 12.13 -2.88
N ARG A 174 -6.14 12.23 -3.18
CA ARG A 174 -6.61 12.64 -4.52
C ARG A 174 -6.79 14.14 -4.68
N ASP A 175 -6.85 14.92 -3.59
CA ASP A 175 -7.14 16.35 -3.65
C ASP A 175 -5.88 17.26 -3.63
N ASP A 176 -4.75 16.75 -3.16
CA ASP A 176 -3.45 17.46 -3.24
C ASP A 176 -2.96 17.64 -4.70
N ARG A 177 -3.62 17.00 -5.67
CA ARG A 177 -3.28 17.09 -7.11
C ARG A 177 -3.96 18.26 -7.83
N LYS A 178 -4.83 19.02 -7.16
CA LYS A 178 -5.45 20.23 -7.69
C LYS A 178 -5.14 21.44 -6.81
N ARG A 179 -3.88 21.85 -6.77
CA ARG A 179 -3.55 23.26 -6.52
C ARG A 179 -2.81 23.82 -7.74
N PRO A 180 -3.30 24.93 -8.31
CA PRO A 180 -2.75 25.54 -9.52
C PRO A 180 -1.31 26.01 -9.33
#